data_AF-A0A854Q9W6-F1
#
_entry.id   AF-A0A854Q9W6-F1
#
_cell.length_a   1.000
_cell.length_b   1.000
_cell.length_c   1.000
_cell.angle_alpha   90.00
_cell.angle_beta   90.00
_cell.angle_gamma   90.00
#
_symmetry.space_group_name_H-M   'P 1'
#
loop_
_entity.id
_entity.type
_entity.pdbx_description
1 polymer ?
#
loop_
_entity_poly.entity_id
_entity_poly.type
_entity_poly.pdbx_seq_one_letter_code
_entity_poly.pdbx_strand_id
1 'polypeptide(L)'
;MAGKPSSKDGGTFLRLPTRGQLLRALTLTQNTSAMAFTIFLVPHLASPVVAAFAGLDGAEKTMMIARDLYLPLEPIVVYIPLTIHLLSSLSRRLLLSTSTSLSKSIRFPTLPHQILAYPLVFLLIPHIITHRLIPSSPAPPIRELSPSELGWEFVGYNLQNWGAWIAYLGLVGAGVWHALVGGMKVATWLKNLRRRPAKGDPSNVLSTKWKVYPDDKKECDSDPAPRVIPKPRKLGLRGLIMVLLGVVSIGLARVTRDTGLVSGMMKRRYDAVFDATPWANLYRLL
;
A
#
# COMPACT_ATOMS: atom_id res chain seq x y z
N MET A 1 58.30 13.38 -41.11
CA MET A 1 57.68 12.56 -40.04
C MET A 1 56.93 13.50 -39.10
N ALA A 2 55.61 13.58 -39.21
CA ALA A 2 54.78 14.41 -38.34
C ALA A 2 53.86 13.48 -37.52
N GLY A 3 54.17 13.33 -36.23
CA GLY A 3 53.40 12.50 -35.31
C GLY A 3 52.07 13.17 -34.98
N LYS A 4 50.96 12.48 -35.25
CA LYS A 4 49.63 12.89 -34.80
C LYS A 4 49.47 12.60 -33.30
N PRO A 5 49.05 13.58 -32.47
CA PRO A 5 48.77 13.31 -31.07
C PRO A 5 47.48 12.47 -30.94
N SER A 6 47.62 11.32 -30.27
CA SER A 6 46.52 10.44 -29.86
C SER A 6 45.84 11.02 -28.61
N SER A 7 44.83 11.87 -28.80
CA SER A 7 43.89 12.20 -27.73
C SER A 7 42.86 11.08 -27.62
N LYS A 8 43.03 10.21 -26.61
CA LYS A 8 42.10 9.15 -26.21
C LYS A 8 41.54 9.42 -24.82
N ASP A 9 41.11 10.66 -24.55
CA ASP A 9 40.30 10.95 -23.36
C ASP A 9 38.81 10.84 -23.73
N GLY A 10 38.41 9.60 -24.00
CA GLY A 10 37.01 9.22 -24.12
C GLY A 10 36.37 9.18 -22.74
N GLY A 11 36.07 10.34 -22.18
CA GLY A 11 35.36 10.47 -20.92
C GLY A 11 34.10 9.60 -20.93
N THR A 12 33.97 8.73 -19.95
CA THR A 12 32.84 7.84 -19.72
C THR A 12 31.60 8.69 -19.37
N PHE A 13 31.01 9.33 -20.37
CA PHE A 13 29.77 10.09 -20.20
C PHE A 13 28.70 9.14 -19.68
N LEU A 14 28.21 9.42 -18.47
CA LEU A 14 27.12 8.71 -17.81
C LEU A 14 25.92 8.64 -18.75
N ARG A 15 25.71 7.50 -19.41
CA ARG A 15 24.50 7.29 -20.23
C ARG A 15 23.30 7.23 -19.30
N LEU A 16 22.42 8.22 -19.44
CA LEU A 16 21.15 8.24 -18.72
C LEU A 16 20.32 6.99 -19.05
N PRO A 17 19.63 6.39 -18.07
CA PRO A 17 18.81 5.22 -18.31
C PRO A 17 17.69 5.54 -19.29
N THR A 18 17.44 4.62 -20.21
CA THR A 18 16.29 4.71 -21.11
C THR A 18 14.99 4.62 -20.32
N ARG A 19 13.92 5.21 -20.84
CA ARG A 19 12.59 5.16 -20.20
C ARG A 19 12.09 3.74 -19.96
N GLY A 20 12.39 2.82 -20.87
CA GLY A 20 12.07 1.40 -20.70
C GLY A 20 12.80 0.76 -19.52
N GLN A 21 14.10 1.06 -19.35
CA GLN A 21 14.89 0.61 -18.19
C GLN A 21 14.31 1.18 -16.89
N LEU A 22 13.96 2.47 -16.89
CA LEU A 22 13.37 3.12 -15.72
C LEU A 22 12.01 2.52 -15.34
N LEU A 23 11.11 2.29 -16.31
CA LEU A 23 9.82 1.63 -16.06
C LEU A 23 9.99 0.21 -15.53
N ARG A 24 11.01 -0.52 -15.99
CA ARG A 24 11.34 -1.86 -15.49
C ARG A 24 11.83 -1.80 -14.05
N ALA A 25 12.74 -0.88 -13.73
CA ALA A 25 13.23 -0.68 -12.38
C ALA A 25 12.08 -0.31 -11.42
N LEU A 26 11.25 0.67 -11.79
CA LEU A 26 10.10 1.07 -10.98
C LEU A 26 9.10 -0.06 -10.77
N THR A 27 8.84 -0.88 -11.78
CA THR A 27 7.93 -2.03 -11.65
C THR A 27 8.52 -3.11 -10.72
N LEU A 28 9.83 -3.36 -10.79
CA LEU A 28 10.52 -4.27 -9.86
C LEU A 28 10.43 -3.73 -8.44
N THR A 29 10.81 -2.48 -8.21
CA THR A 29 10.77 -1.81 -6.91
C THR A 29 9.38 -1.82 -6.32
N GLN A 30 8.35 -1.45 -7.10
CA GLN A 30 6.95 -1.44 -6.68
C GLN A 30 6.46 -2.82 -6.22
N ASN A 31 6.79 -3.87 -6.97
CA ASN A 31 6.36 -5.23 -6.66
C ASN A 31 7.10 -5.79 -5.44
N THR A 32 8.41 -5.54 -5.33
CA THR A 32 9.22 -5.99 -4.19
C THR A 32 8.78 -5.31 -2.90
N SER A 33 8.54 -4.00 -2.91
CA SER A 33 8.06 -3.30 -1.72
C SER A 33 6.65 -3.73 -1.31
N ALA A 34 5.78 -4.09 -2.26
CA ALA A 34 4.46 -4.66 -1.98
C ALA A 34 4.55 -6.02 -1.26
N MET A 35 5.49 -6.89 -1.65
CA MET A 35 5.72 -8.16 -0.96
C MET A 35 6.17 -7.94 0.48
N ALA A 36 7.13 -7.03 0.68
CA ALA A 36 7.61 -6.69 2.03
C ALA A 36 6.49 -6.15 2.91
N PHE A 37 5.66 -5.24 2.39
CA PHE A 37 4.53 -4.66 3.13
C PHE A 37 3.46 -5.70 3.51
N THR A 38 3.33 -6.79 2.74
CA THR A 38 2.37 -7.87 3.05
C THR A 38 2.70 -8.57 4.38
N ILE A 39 3.98 -8.59 4.77
CA ILE A 39 4.43 -9.17 6.05
C ILE A 39 3.83 -8.40 7.23
N PHE A 40 3.70 -7.08 7.12
CA PHE A 40 3.06 -6.24 8.13
C PHE A 40 1.53 -6.37 8.11
N LEU A 41 0.93 -6.47 6.93
CA LEU A 41 -0.53 -6.43 6.79
C LEU A 41 -1.23 -7.59 7.50
N VAL A 42 -0.63 -8.77 7.52
CA VAL A 42 -1.21 -9.98 8.16
C VAL A 42 -1.37 -9.80 9.68
N PRO A 43 -0.30 -9.54 10.47
CA PRO A 43 -0.45 -9.33 11.91
C PRO A 43 -1.28 -8.08 12.23
N HIS A 44 -1.22 -7.03 11.40
CA HIS A 44 -2.02 -5.82 11.61
C HIS A 44 -3.53 -6.07 11.47
N LEU A 45 -3.95 -6.92 10.51
CA LEU A 45 -5.36 -7.31 10.34
C LEU A 45 -5.82 -8.39 11.32
N ALA A 46 -4.92 -8.99 12.10
CA ALA A 46 -5.29 -10.03 13.06
C ALA A 46 -6.19 -9.48 14.18
N SER A 47 -5.81 -8.35 14.82
CA SER A 47 -6.59 -7.80 15.94
C SER A 47 -8.04 -7.43 15.57
N PRO A 48 -8.31 -6.73 14.44
CA PRO A 48 -9.69 -6.46 14.01
C PRO A 48 -10.51 -7.71 13.73
N VAL A 49 -9.88 -8.80 13.26
CA VAL A 49 -10.56 -10.08 13.03
C VAL A 49 -10.85 -10.80 14.35
N VAL A 50 -9.86 -10.84 15.25
CA VAL A 50 -10.00 -11.46 16.58
C VAL A 50 -11.06 -10.74 17.42
N ALA A 51 -11.20 -9.42 17.27
CA ALA A 51 -12.24 -8.63 17.94
C ALA A 51 -13.66 -9.21 17.74
N ALA A 52 -13.96 -9.80 16.59
CA ALA A 52 -15.27 -10.41 16.33
C ALA A 52 -15.56 -11.58 17.27
N PHE A 53 -14.55 -12.37 17.61
CA PHE A 53 -14.68 -13.61 18.37
C PHE A 53 -14.39 -13.42 19.87
N ALA A 54 -13.39 -12.61 20.19
CA ALA A 54 -12.86 -12.45 21.53
C ALA A 54 -13.05 -11.03 22.11
N GLY A 55 -13.77 -10.15 21.40
CA GLY A 55 -14.11 -8.81 21.86
C GLY A 55 -12.88 -7.93 22.06
N LEU A 56 -13.04 -6.91 22.91
CA LEU A 56 -12.00 -5.94 23.24
C LEU A 56 -10.72 -6.60 23.77
N ASP A 57 -10.83 -7.49 24.76
CA ASP A 57 -9.67 -8.15 25.39
C ASP A 57 -8.84 -8.98 24.40
N GLY A 58 -9.51 -9.69 23.49
CA GLY A 58 -8.82 -10.48 22.47
C GLY A 58 -8.09 -9.61 21.45
N ALA A 59 -8.72 -8.51 21.04
CA ALA A 59 -8.11 -7.54 20.14
C ALA A 59 -6.88 -6.89 20.77
N GLU A 60 -6.96 -6.53 22.05
CA GLU A 60 -5.86 -5.95 22.83
C GLU A 60 -4.67 -6.90 22.94
N LYS A 61 -4.90 -8.15 23.37
CA LYS A 61 -3.85 -9.17 23.47
C LYS A 61 -3.18 -9.44 22.12
N THR A 62 -3.97 -9.54 21.05
CA THR A 62 -3.43 -9.73 19.70
C THR A 62 -2.61 -8.53 19.25
N MET A 63 -3.03 -7.32 19.60
CA MET A 63 -2.31 -6.09 19.29
C MET A 63 -0.98 -6.01 20.04
N MET A 64 -0.95 -6.38 21.33
CA MET A 64 0.29 -6.44 22.11
C MET A 64 1.30 -7.42 21.48
N ILE A 65 0.86 -8.62 21.09
CA ILE A 65 1.72 -9.59 20.37
C ILE A 65 2.25 -8.98 19.07
N ALA A 66 1.39 -8.31 18.31
CA ALA A 66 1.78 -7.70 17.05
C ALA A 66 2.81 -6.58 17.28
N ARG A 67 2.62 -5.75 18.31
CA ARG A 67 3.58 -4.72 18.70
C ARG A 67 4.93 -5.33 19.07
N ASP A 68 4.96 -6.32 19.96
CA ASP A 68 6.22 -6.97 20.35
C ASP A 68 6.97 -7.54 19.13
N LEU A 69 6.23 -8.06 18.15
CA LEU A 69 6.82 -8.62 16.93
C LEU A 69 7.42 -7.57 16.00
N TYR A 70 6.71 -6.50 15.69
CA TYR A 70 7.11 -5.58 14.60
C TYR A 70 7.48 -4.17 15.04
N LEU A 71 7.20 -3.73 16.27
CA LEU A 71 7.52 -2.36 16.73
C LEU A 71 8.99 -1.99 16.51
N PRO A 72 9.98 -2.86 16.83
CA PRO A 72 11.39 -2.54 16.56
C PRO A 72 11.73 -2.51 15.06
N LEU A 73 10.94 -3.23 14.25
CA LEU A 73 11.13 -3.36 12.81
C LEU A 73 10.27 -2.38 12.02
N GLU A 74 9.37 -1.62 12.65
CA GLU A 74 8.33 -0.84 12.00
C GLU A 74 8.89 0.11 10.91
N PRO A 75 10.00 0.85 11.12
CA PRO A 75 10.60 1.65 10.06
C PRO A 75 10.97 0.83 8.82
N ILE A 76 11.44 -0.40 9.02
CA ILE A 76 11.99 -1.28 7.99
C ILE A 76 10.89 -2.09 7.29
N VAL A 77 9.90 -2.61 8.01
CA VAL A 77 8.83 -3.45 7.43
C VAL A 77 7.59 -2.66 7.02
N VAL A 78 7.37 -1.47 7.58
CA VAL A 78 6.18 -0.65 7.29
C VAL A 78 6.57 0.59 6.49
N TYR A 79 7.31 1.53 7.09
CA TYR A 79 7.49 2.86 6.50
C TYR A 79 8.35 2.85 5.24
N ILE A 80 9.49 2.16 5.22
CA ILE A 80 10.35 2.06 4.04
C ILE A 80 9.61 1.38 2.87
N PRO A 81 9.02 0.18 3.02
CA PRO A 81 8.30 -0.48 1.93
C PRO A 81 7.09 0.33 1.45
N LEU A 82 6.31 0.92 2.36
CA LEU A 82 5.17 1.76 2.01
C LEU A 82 5.62 2.98 1.20
N THR A 83 6.64 3.70 1.67
CA THR A 83 7.17 4.90 1.00
C THR A 83 7.71 4.55 -0.38
N ILE A 84 8.52 3.49 -0.48
CA ILE A 84 9.05 3.00 -1.76
C ILE A 84 7.91 2.59 -2.69
N HIS A 85 6.88 1.91 -2.18
CA HIS A 85 5.72 1.50 -2.96
C HIS A 85 4.95 2.70 -3.53
N LEU A 86 4.69 3.72 -2.71
CA LEU A 86 3.99 4.93 -3.12
C LEU A 86 4.82 5.74 -4.14
N LEU A 87 6.09 6.00 -3.85
CA LEU A 87 6.97 6.77 -4.72
C LEU A 87 7.18 6.07 -6.06
N SER A 88 7.51 4.77 -6.05
CA SER A 88 7.70 4.02 -7.31
C SER A 88 6.43 3.95 -8.14
N SER A 89 5.26 3.80 -7.50
CA SER A 89 3.96 3.84 -8.18
C SER A 89 3.66 5.21 -8.78
N LEU A 90 3.90 6.29 -8.05
CA LEU A 90 3.68 7.66 -8.52
C LEU A 90 4.64 8.02 -9.65
N SER A 91 5.94 7.78 -9.48
CA SER A 91 6.95 8.00 -10.54
C SER A 91 6.62 7.21 -11.80
N ARG A 92 6.21 5.93 -11.66
CA ARG A 92 5.77 5.13 -12.81
C ARG A 92 4.55 5.75 -13.50
N ARG A 93 3.61 6.32 -12.74
CA ARG A 93 2.43 7.00 -13.30
C ARG A 93 2.79 8.29 -14.02
N LEU A 94 3.63 9.12 -13.42
CA LEU A 94 4.13 10.35 -14.03
C LEU A 94 4.90 10.07 -15.32
N LEU A 95 5.74 9.02 -15.32
CA LEU A 95 6.46 8.62 -16.53
C LEU A 95 5.51 8.09 -17.61
N LEU A 96 4.42 7.40 -17.28
CA LEU A 96 3.47 6.93 -18.27
C LEU A 96 2.58 8.07 -18.80
N SER A 97 2.14 8.98 -17.93
CA SER A 97 1.26 10.09 -18.30
C SER A 97 1.93 11.11 -19.23
N THR A 98 3.24 11.31 -19.09
CA THR A 98 4.04 12.18 -19.97
C THR A 98 4.30 11.59 -21.36
N SER A 99 3.92 10.34 -21.64
CA SER A 99 3.96 9.83 -23.02
C SER A 99 2.83 10.40 -23.86
N THR A 100 3.15 11.17 -24.88
CA THR A 100 2.19 11.49 -25.94
C THR A 100 1.91 10.29 -26.84
N SER A 101 2.89 9.39 -27.00
CA SER A 101 2.78 8.21 -27.86
C SER A 101 1.97 7.04 -27.30
N LEU A 102 1.58 7.06 -26.02
CA LEU A 102 0.81 5.97 -25.42
C LEU A 102 -0.70 6.25 -25.45
N SER A 103 -1.48 5.20 -25.66
CA SER A 103 -2.95 5.27 -25.55
C SER A 103 -3.39 5.78 -24.18
N LYS A 104 -4.53 6.49 -24.13
CA LYS A 104 -5.11 7.04 -22.90
C LYS A 104 -5.34 5.95 -21.84
N SER A 105 -5.70 4.73 -22.25
CA SER A 105 -5.93 3.59 -21.34
C SER A 105 -4.69 3.12 -20.59
N ILE A 106 -3.49 3.38 -21.14
CA ILE A 106 -2.19 3.07 -20.52
C ILE A 106 -1.73 4.23 -19.64
N ARG A 107 -1.95 5.46 -20.12
CA ARG A 107 -1.57 6.70 -19.40
C ARG A 107 -2.30 6.83 -18.08
N PHE A 108 -3.62 6.61 -18.08
CA PHE A 108 -4.47 6.80 -16.91
C PHE A 108 -4.80 5.49 -16.21
N PRO A 109 -4.97 5.48 -14.88
CA PRO A 109 -5.38 4.30 -14.14
C PRO A 109 -6.83 3.94 -14.51
N THR A 110 -7.02 2.84 -15.23
CA THR A 110 -8.34 2.33 -15.63
C THR A 110 -8.80 1.15 -14.76
N LEU A 111 -7.88 0.50 -14.05
CA LEU A 111 -8.20 -0.69 -13.25
C LEU A 111 -8.67 -0.29 -11.85
N PRO A 112 -9.77 -0.88 -11.32
CA PRO A 112 -10.34 -0.49 -10.03
C PRO A 112 -9.35 -0.46 -8.85
N HIS A 113 -8.49 -1.47 -8.68
CA HIS A 113 -7.47 -1.47 -7.62
C HIS A 113 -6.46 -0.30 -7.72
N GLN A 114 -6.24 0.25 -8.92
CA GLN A 114 -5.36 1.42 -9.12
C GLN A 114 -6.08 2.71 -8.75
N ILE A 115 -7.37 2.80 -9.10
CA ILE A 115 -8.22 3.93 -8.72
C ILE A 115 -8.45 3.94 -7.21
N LEU A 116 -8.65 2.78 -6.58
CA LEU A 116 -8.81 2.66 -5.13
C LEU A 116 -7.56 3.06 -4.33
N ALA A 117 -6.38 3.09 -4.95
CA ALA A 117 -5.16 3.50 -4.26
C ALA A 117 -5.21 4.97 -3.80
N TYR A 118 -5.89 5.85 -4.54
CA TYR A 118 -5.99 7.27 -4.19
C TYR A 118 -6.78 7.50 -2.90
N PRO A 119 -8.07 7.10 -2.78
CA PRO A 119 -8.80 7.24 -1.53
C PRO A 119 -8.16 6.43 -0.39
N LEU A 120 -7.53 5.29 -0.69
CA LEU A 120 -6.80 4.51 0.31
C LEU A 120 -5.66 5.32 0.95
N VAL A 121 -4.89 6.09 0.18
CA VAL A 121 -3.85 6.97 0.74
C VAL A 121 -4.47 8.04 1.65
N PHE A 122 -5.59 8.63 1.25
CA PHE A 122 -6.31 9.62 2.07
C PHE A 122 -6.90 9.04 3.35
N LEU A 123 -7.21 7.73 3.40
CA LEU A 123 -7.66 7.05 4.62
C LEU A 123 -6.46 6.57 5.48
N LEU A 124 -5.36 6.19 4.84
CA LEU A 124 -4.16 5.68 5.51
C LEU A 124 -3.42 6.78 6.28
N ILE A 125 -3.30 7.98 5.70
CA ILE A 125 -2.65 9.13 6.36
C ILE A 125 -3.27 9.43 7.72
N PRO A 126 -4.59 9.67 7.85
CA PRO A 126 -5.21 9.95 9.13
C PRO A 126 -5.14 8.75 10.08
N HIS A 127 -5.22 7.52 9.57
CA HIS A 127 -5.02 6.33 10.39
C HIS A 127 -3.62 6.29 11.03
N ILE A 128 -2.55 6.50 10.25
CA ILE A 128 -1.16 6.53 10.76
C ILE A 128 -0.97 7.69 11.75
N ILE A 129 -1.46 8.88 11.41
CA ILE A 129 -1.28 10.06 12.28
C ILE A 129 -1.98 9.85 13.62
N THR A 130 -3.25 9.43 13.62
CA THR A 130 -4.06 9.28 14.84
C THR A 130 -3.65 8.09 15.70
N HIS A 131 -3.30 6.95 15.09
CA HIS A 131 -3.01 5.72 15.86
C HIS A 131 -1.52 5.51 16.14
N ARG A 132 -0.63 6.27 15.49
CA ARG A 132 0.81 6.05 15.60
C ARG A 132 1.61 7.30 15.89
N LEU A 133 1.56 8.32 15.01
CA LEU A 133 2.45 9.47 15.11
C LEU A 133 2.10 10.39 16.27
N ILE A 134 0.84 10.83 16.38
CA ILE A 134 0.40 11.71 17.47
C ILE A 134 0.58 11.03 18.82
N PRO A 135 0.12 9.78 19.04
CA PRO A 135 0.35 9.10 20.30
C PRO A 135 1.84 9.07 20.63
N SER A 136 2.73 8.65 19.71
CA SER A 136 4.17 8.59 19.98
C SER A 136 4.87 9.94 20.29
N SER A 137 4.17 11.07 20.18
CA SER A 137 4.74 12.40 20.40
C SER A 137 5.14 12.64 21.86
N PRO A 138 6.35 13.16 22.13
CA PRO A 138 6.78 13.55 23.47
C PRO A 138 6.27 14.93 23.90
N ALA A 139 5.43 15.60 23.10
CA ALA A 139 4.92 16.93 23.41
C ALA A 139 3.71 16.88 24.39
N PRO A 140 3.59 17.83 25.33
CA PRO A 140 2.35 18.04 26.09
C PRO A 140 1.14 18.33 25.16
N PRO A 141 -0.10 17.98 25.55
CA PRO A 141 -0.49 17.25 26.77
C PRO A 141 -0.34 15.73 26.66
N ILE A 142 0.09 15.21 25.50
CA ILE A 142 0.10 13.77 25.19
C ILE A 142 1.03 13.01 26.14
N ARG A 143 2.27 13.47 26.34
CA ARG A 143 3.22 12.82 27.26
C ARG A 143 2.86 12.92 28.75
N GLU A 144 2.10 13.96 29.13
CA GLU A 144 1.74 14.23 30.53
C GLU A 144 0.66 13.25 31.01
N LEU A 145 0.03 12.57 30.07
CA LEU A 145 -1.06 11.64 30.27
C LEU A 145 -0.63 10.17 30.10
N SER A 146 0.62 9.79 30.44
CA SER A 146 1.21 8.42 30.33
C SER A 146 1.84 8.09 28.95
N PRO A 147 2.91 7.26 28.90
CA PRO A 147 3.48 6.80 27.64
C PRO A 147 2.42 6.15 26.76
N SER A 148 2.54 6.45 25.49
CA SER A 148 1.43 6.76 24.60
C SER A 148 1.20 5.65 23.58
N GLU A 149 0.90 4.50 24.13
CA GLU A 149 0.44 3.35 23.38
C GLU A 149 -1.07 3.20 23.58
N LEU A 150 -1.85 3.72 22.63
CA LEU A 150 -3.31 3.64 22.68
C LEU A 150 -3.78 2.20 22.39
N GLY A 151 -4.59 1.63 23.27
CA GLY A 151 -5.19 0.31 23.09
C GLY A 151 -6.42 0.31 22.18
N TRP A 152 -7.06 -0.85 22.08
CA TRP A 152 -8.34 -1.01 21.39
C TRP A 152 -9.49 -0.25 22.06
N GLU A 153 -9.37 0.11 23.34
CA GLU A 153 -10.30 1.03 24.00
C GLU A 153 -10.38 2.39 23.30
N PHE A 154 -9.25 2.90 22.79
CA PHE A 154 -9.23 4.14 22.01
C PHE A 154 -9.97 3.99 20.69
N VAL A 155 -9.85 2.82 20.04
CA VAL A 155 -10.60 2.50 18.81
C VAL A 155 -12.09 2.47 19.10
N GLY A 156 -12.51 1.81 20.19
CA GLY A 156 -13.91 1.75 20.62
C GLY A 156 -14.48 3.11 21.01
N TYR A 157 -13.68 3.95 21.67
CA TYR A 157 -14.05 5.34 21.95
C TYR A 157 -14.28 6.13 20.65
N ASN A 158 -13.38 6.01 19.67
CA ASN A 158 -13.55 6.68 18.37
C ASN A 158 -14.80 6.21 17.61
N LEU A 159 -15.13 4.92 17.71
CA LEU A 159 -16.30 4.32 17.06
C LEU A 159 -17.65 4.81 17.63
N GLN A 160 -17.65 5.61 18.70
CA GLN A 160 -18.85 6.35 19.11
C GLN A 160 -19.28 7.38 18.06
N ASN A 161 -18.35 7.81 17.20
CA ASN A 161 -18.64 8.68 16.05
C ASN A 161 -18.85 7.86 14.77
N TRP A 162 -19.94 8.12 14.04
CA TRP A 162 -20.28 7.40 12.80
C TRP A 162 -19.25 7.61 11.67
N GLY A 163 -18.55 8.75 11.64
CA GLY A 163 -17.48 9.02 10.69
C GLY A 163 -16.30 8.07 10.85
N ALA A 164 -15.99 7.66 12.09
CA ALA A 164 -14.93 6.69 12.38
C ALA A 164 -15.25 5.31 11.78
N TRP A 165 -16.52 4.90 11.79
CA TRP A 165 -16.96 3.66 11.13
C TRP A 165 -16.65 3.66 9.63
N ILE A 166 -17.00 4.75 8.95
CA ILE A 166 -16.73 4.90 7.52
C ILE A 166 -15.22 4.88 7.25
N ALA A 167 -14.44 5.58 8.08
CA ALA A 167 -12.99 5.62 7.94
C ALA A 167 -12.37 4.22 8.11
N TYR A 168 -12.72 3.48 9.17
CA TYR A 168 -12.17 2.15 9.41
C TYR A 168 -12.64 1.11 8.39
N LEU A 169 -13.94 1.04 8.09
CA LEU A 169 -14.47 0.09 7.11
C LEU A 169 -14.00 0.42 5.70
N GLY A 170 -13.89 1.71 5.36
CA GLY A 170 -13.32 2.17 4.11
C GLY A 170 -11.86 1.78 3.98
N LEU A 171 -11.05 1.98 5.03
CA LEU A 171 -9.63 1.63 5.05
C LEU A 171 -9.42 0.12 4.90
N VAL A 172 -10.16 -0.68 5.68
CA VAL A 172 -10.08 -2.15 5.61
C VAL A 172 -10.56 -2.64 4.25
N GLY A 173 -11.71 -2.18 3.77
CA GLY A 173 -12.28 -2.62 2.50
C GLY A 173 -11.40 -2.27 1.30
N ALA A 174 -10.98 -1.00 1.19
CA ALA A 174 -10.09 -0.55 0.13
C ALA A 174 -8.71 -1.19 0.24
N GLY A 175 -8.15 -1.30 1.45
CA GLY A 175 -6.85 -1.89 1.74
C GLY A 175 -6.78 -3.37 1.38
N VAL A 176 -7.75 -4.17 1.84
CA VAL A 176 -7.85 -5.61 1.54
C VAL A 176 -8.06 -5.82 0.04
N TRP A 177 -8.98 -5.06 -0.59
CA TRP A 177 -9.19 -5.16 -2.03
C TRP A 177 -7.90 -4.85 -2.81
N HIS A 178 -7.23 -3.76 -2.45
CA HIS A 178 -5.97 -3.35 -3.08
C HIS A 178 -4.88 -4.42 -2.89
N ALA A 179 -4.73 -4.95 -1.68
CA ALA A 179 -3.75 -5.98 -1.34
C ALA A 179 -4.02 -7.31 -2.06
N LEU A 180 -5.26 -7.79 -2.11
CA LEU A 180 -5.59 -9.05 -2.77
C LEU A 180 -5.41 -8.97 -4.29
N VAL A 181 -5.90 -7.90 -4.93
CA VAL A 181 -5.75 -7.72 -6.38
C VAL A 181 -4.29 -7.44 -6.75
N GLY A 182 -3.59 -6.63 -5.95
CA GLY A 182 -2.15 -6.37 -6.08
C GLY A 182 -1.34 -7.66 -5.91
N GLY A 183 -1.63 -8.44 -4.88
CA GLY A 183 -0.98 -9.72 -4.58
C GLY A 183 -1.09 -10.72 -5.72
N MET A 184 -2.27 -10.85 -6.35
CA MET A 184 -2.44 -11.70 -7.55
C MET A 184 -1.55 -11.24 -8.72
N LYS A 185 -1.35 -9.93 -8.89
CA LYS A 185 -0.45 -9.39 -9.92
C LYS A 185 1.00 -9.66 -9.60
N VAL A 186 1.41 -9.45 -8.35
CA VAL A 186 2.76 -9.76 -7.87
C VAL A 186 3.05 -11.26 -8.01
N ALA A 187 2.13 -12.14 -7.64
CA ALA A 187 2.26 -13.58 -7.81
C ALA A 187 2.40 -13.97 -9.29
N THR A 188 1.63 -13.35 -10.18
CA THR A 188 1.74 -13.55 -11.63
C THR A 188 3.11 -13.07 -12.16
N TRP A 189 3.57 -11.91 -11.70
CA TRP A 189 4.88 -11.36 -12.03
C TRP A 189 6.00 -12.29 -11.57
N LEU A 190 5.95 -12.79 -10.33
CA LEU A 190 6.92 -13.72 -9.76
C LEU A 190 6.96 -15.04 -10.55
N LYS A 191 5.80 -15.58 -10.92
CA LYS A 191 5.69 -16.77 -11.77
C LYS A 191 6.34 -16.55 -13.15
N ASN A 192 6.18 -15.36 -13.74
CA ASN A 192 6.80 -15.03 -15.02
C ASN A 192 8.31 -14.85 -14.91
N LEU A 193 8.82 -14.37 -13.77
CA LEU A 193 10.26 -14.33 -13.50
C LEU A 193 10.84 -15.74 -13.41
N ARG A 194 10.19 -16.64 -12.67
CA ARG A 194 10.63 -18.04 -12.51
C ARG A 194 10.61 -18.84 -13.82
N ARG A 195 9.71 -18.50 -14.76
CA ARG A 195 9.56 -19.18 -16.05
C ARG A 195 10.56 -18.75 -17.12
N ARG A 196 11.44 -17.78 -16.87
CA ARG A 196 12.50 -17.45 -17.84
C ARG A 196 13.53 -18.57 -17.78
N PRO A 197 13.64 -19.44 -18.81
CA PRO A 197 14.65 -20.47 -18.80
C PRO A 197 16.02 -19.79 -18.77
N ALA A 198 16.90 -20.26 -17.89
CA ALA A 198 18.33 -20.02 -17.97
C ALA A 198 18.88 -20.78 -19.19
N LYS A 199 18.45 -20.41 -20.40
CA LYS A 199 19.09 -20.88 -21.63
C LYS A 199 20.22 -19.91 -21.89
N GLY A 200 21.40 -20.27 -21.39
CA GLY A 200 22.67 -19.74 -21.84
C GLY A 200 22.83 -20.05 -23.32
N ASP A 201 22.37 -19.13 -24.17
CA ASP A 201 22.91 -18.98 -25.50
C ASP A 201 23.76 -17.69 -25.50
N PRO A 202 25.08 -17.80 -25.25
CA PRO A 202 25.97 -16.64 -25.22
C PRO A 202 26.11 -15.97 -26.60
N SER A 203 25.61 -16.57 -27.69
CA SER A 203 25.66 -15.98 -29.03
C SER A 203 24.65 -14.86 -29.27
N ASN A 204 23.67 -14.66 -28.38
CA ASN A 204 22.61 -13.65 -28.53
C ASN A 204 22.76 -12.41 -27.63
N VAL A 205 23.87 -12.27 -26.90
CA VAL A 205 24.11 -11.14 -25.96
C VAL A 205 24.28 -9.79 -26.67
N LEU A 206 24.50 -9.77 -27.98
CA LEU A 206 24.49 -8.54 -28.80
C LEU A 206 23.15 -8.23 -29.48
N SER A 207 22.11 -9.04 -29.29
CA SER A 207 20.80 -8.87 -29.93
C SER A 207 19.67 -8.61 -28.91
N THR A 208 19.94 -7.88 -27.83
CA THR A 208 18.87 -7.13 -27.12
C THR A 208 18.46 -5.89 -27.91
N LYS A 209 18.24 -6.03 -29.22
CA LYS A 209 17.38 -5.13 -29.99
C LYS A 209 15.94 -5.55 -29.69
N TRP A 210 15.47 -5.25 -28.48
CA TRP A 210 14.04 -5.09 -28.28
C TRP A 210 13.63 -3.98 -29.24
N LYS A 211 12.97 -4.34 -30.35
CA LYS A 211 12.28 -3.39 -31.23
C LYS A 211 11.27 -2.63 -30.36
N VAL A 212 11.74 -1.51 -29.81
CA VAL A 212 10.90 -0.44 -29.30
C VAL A 212 10.33 0.20 -30.57
N TYR A 213 9.04 -0.05 -30.80
CA TYR A 213 8.22 0.28 -31.98
C TYR A 213 8.41 -0.62 -33.22
N PRO A 214 7.33 -1.25 -33.72
CA PRO A 214 7.19 -1.51 -35.14
C PRO A 214 6.76 -0.19 -35.80
N ASP A 215 7.67 0.38 -36.60
CA ASP A 215 7.28 1.33 -37.63
C ASP A 215 6.97 0.50 -38.88
N ASP A 216 5.83 -0.17 -38.88
CA ASP A 216 5.33 -0.91 -40.04
C ASP A 216 3.82 -0.63 -40.12
N LYS A 217 3.45 0.24 -41.05
CA LYS A 217 2.07 0.45 -41.47
C LYS A 217 1.53 -0.85 -42.11
N LYS A 218 0.28 -1.16 -41.78
CA LYS A 218 -0.61 -2.17 -42.38
C LYS A 218 -0.37 -3.63 -41.96
N GLU A 219 -1.14 -4.08 -40.97
CA GLU A 219 -2.35 -4.88 -41.21
C GLU A 219 -3.22 -4.88 -39.96
N CYS A 220 -4.52 -4.62 -40.16
CA CYS A 220 -5.53 -4.77 -39.14
C CYS A 220 -5.77 -6.27 -38.95
N ASP A 221 -5.22 -6.90 -37.90
CA ASP A 221 -5.97 -7.99 -37.29
C ASP A 221 -5.51 -8.36 -35.88
N SER A 222 -6.50 -8.56 -35.02
CA SER A 222 -6.45 -9.02 -33.64
C SER A 222 -5.66 -8.15 -32.64
N ASP A 223 -6.32 -7.08 -32.18
CA ASP A 223 -6.05 -6.51 -30.86
C ASP A 223 -5.87 -7.66 -29.85
N PRO A 224 -4.76 -7.73 -29.09
CA PRO A 224 -4.55 -8.81 -28.14
C PRO A 224 -5.70 -8.78 -27.14
N ALA A 225 -6.60 -9.76 -27.27
CA ALA A 225 -7.84 -9.81 -26.53
C ALA A 225 -7.56 -9.49 -25.05
N PRO A 226 -8.26 -8.49 -24.46
CA PRO A 226 -7.99 -8.09 -23.09
C PRO A 226 -8.06 -9.33 -22.21
N ARG A 227 -6.99 -9.63 -21.45
CA ARG A 227 -6.98 -10.80 -20.56
C ARG A 227 -8.14 -10.70 -19.57
N VAL A 228 -9.24 -11.37 -19.89
CA VAL A 228 -10.42 -11.41 -19.05
C VAL A 228 -10.12 -12.37 -17.91
N ILE A 229 -10.05 -11.86 -16.68
CA ILE A 229 -10.00 -12.72 -15.49
C ILE A 229 -11.25 -13.61 -15.52
N PRO A 230 -11.12 -14.96 -15.43
CA PRO A 230 -12.26 -15.86 -15.50
C PRO A 230 -13.29 -15.48 -14.44
N LYS A 231 -14.57 -15.38 -14.85
CA LYS A 231 -15.71 -15.02 -14.00
C LYS A 231 -15.73 -15.69 -12.61
N PRO A 232 -15.45 -17.01 -12.44
CA PRO A 232 -15.49 -17.64 -11.11
C PRO A 232 -14.49 -17.05 -10.12
N ARG A 233 -13.30 -16.63 -10.58
CA ARG A 233 -12.30 -16.01 -9.69
C ARG A 233 -12.73 -14.64 -9.18
N LYS A 234 -13.50 -13.89 -9.98
CA LYS A 234 -14.03 -12.58 -9.56
C LYS A 234 -15.10 -12.72 -8.47
N LEU A 235 -15.93 -13.76 -8.57
CA LEU A 235 -16.97 -14.04 -7.58
C LEU A 235 -16.35 -14.43 -6.23
N GLY A 236 -15.36 -15.34 -6.25
CA GLY A 236 -14.66 -15.76 -5.04
C GLY A 236 -13.95 -14.62 -4.31
N LEU A 237 -13.29 -13.71 -5.06
CA LEU A 237 -12.63 -12.55 -4.46
C LEU A 237 -13.63 -11.60 -3.78
N ARG A 238 -14.74 -11.30 -4.45
CA ARG A 238 -15.79 -10.43 -3.88
C ARG A 238 -16.38 -11.06 -2.62
N GLY A 239 -16.67 -12.36 -2.66
CA GLY A 239 -17.16 -13.12 -1.50
C GLY A 239 -16.19 -13.03 -0.32
N LEU A 240 -14.89 -13.27 -0.54
CA LEU A 240 -13.87 -13.18 0.50
C LEU A 240 -13.81 -11.79 1.14
N ILE A 241 -13.87 -10.73 0.32
CA ILE A 241 -13.82 -9.34 0.81
C ILE A 241 -15.07 -9.01 1.63
N MET A 242 -16.25 -9.44 1.18
CA MET A 242 -17.50 -9.23 1.92
C MET A 242 -17.51 -10.00 3.25
N VAL A 243 -16.99 -11.23 3.27
CA VAL A 243 -16.84 -12.01 4.51
C VAL A 243 -15.91 -11.30 5.48
N LEU A 244 -14.71 -10.88 5.03
CA LEU A 244 -13.76 -10.20 5.89
C LEU A 244 -14.32 -8.87 6.41
N LEU A 245 -14.97 -8.07 5.56
CA LEU A 245 -15.64 -6.85 5.98
C LEU A 245 -16.75 -7.13 6.99
N GLY A 246 -17.56 -8.16 6.79
CA GLY A 246 -18.58 -8.57 7.75
C GLY A 246 -17.99 -8.94 9.10
N VAL A 247 -16.93 -9.75 9.12
CA VAL A 247 -16.21 -10.14 10.34
C VAL A 247 -15.65 -8.91 11.06
N VAL A 248 -14.96 -8.01 10.34
CA VAL A 248 -14.41 -6.80 10.92
C VAL A 248 -15.51 -5.87 11.43
N SER A 249 -16.61 -5.69 10.70
CA SER A 249 -17.75 -4.89 11.17
C SER A 249 -18.34 -5.42 12.48
N ILE A 250 -18.48 -6.74 12.61
CA ILE A 250 -18.91 -7.38 13.87
C ILE A 250 -17.88 -7.13 14.98
N GLY A 251 -16.59 -7.27 14.67
CA GLY A 251 -15.51 -6.98 15.61
C GLY A 251 -15.51 -5.54 16.11
N LEU A 252 -15.63 -4.56 15.21
CA LEU A 252 -15.74 -3.14 15.56
C LEU A 252 -16.99 -2.88 16.41
N ALA A 253 -18.15 -3.42 16.04
CA ALA A 253 -19.38 -3.27 16.82
C ALA A 253 -19.23 -3.79 18.25
N ARG A 254 -18.57 -4.94 18.39
CA ARG A 254 -18.29 -5.53 19.69
C ARG A 254 -17.31 -4.69 20.50
N VAL A 255 -16.22 -4.21 19.90
CA VAL A 255 -15.26 -3.30 20.54
C VAL A 255 -15.95 -2.01 21.02
N THR A 256 -16.82 -1.40 20.20
CA THR A 256 -17.57 -0.20 20.60
C THR A 256 -18.43 -0.47 21.82
N ARG A 257 -19.13 -1.61 21.84
CA ARG A 257 -19.98 -2.03 22.96
C ARG A 257 -19.16 -2.32 24.22
N ASP A 258 -18.09 -3.09 24.08
CA ASP A 258 -17.23 -3.55 25.18
C ASP A 258 -16.47 -2.38 25.83
N THR A 259 -16.15 -1.32 25.06
CA THR A 259 -15.45 -0.13 25.59
C THR A 259 -16.27 0.63 26.62
N GLY A 260 -17.60 0.66 26.49
CA GLY A 260 -18.50 1.29 27.45
C GLY A 260 -18.15 2.75 27.78
N LEU A 261 -18.27 3.12 29.07
CA LEU A 261 -17.89 4.43 29.57
C LEU A 261 -16.41 4.47 29.93
N VAL A 262 -15.66 5.31 29.25
CA VAL A 262 -14.24 5.55 29.56
C VAL A 262 -14.11 6.46 30.79
N SER A 263 -13.09 6.23 31.61
CA SER A 263 -12.82 7.08 32.77
C SER A 263 -12.54 8.53 32.34
N GLY A 264 -12.83 9.51 33.20
CA GLY A 264 -12.61 10.92 32.89
C GLY A 264 -11.15 11.24 32.56
N MET A 265 -10.20 10.52 33.16
CA MET A 265 -8.79 10.63 32.81
C MET A 265 -8.53 10.12 31.39
N MET A 266 -8.98 8.91 31.06
CA MET A 266 -8.80 8.31 29.72
C MET A 266 -9.45 9.15 28.63
N LYS A 267 -10.65 9.66 28.88
CA LYS A 267 -11.34 10.59 27.98
C LYS A 267 -10.46 11.79 27.62
N ARG A 268 -9.88 12.47 28.62
CA ARG A 268 -8.97 13.60 28.38
C ARG A 268 -7.76 13.21 27.53
N ARG A 269 -7.24 11.98 27.68
CA ARG A 269 -6.13 11.48 26.85
C ARG A 269 -6.56 11.28 25.40
N TYR A 270 -7.71 10.66 25.20
CA TYR A 270 -8.25 10.40 23.87
C TYR A 270 -8.60 11.70 23.15
N ASP A 271 -9.25 12.62 23.84
CA ASP A 271 -9.58 13.94 23.32
C ASP A 271 -8.32 14.73 22.96
N ALA A 272 -7.26 14.69 23.78
CA ALA A 272 -5.99 15.31 23.46
C ALA A 272 -5.36 14.80 22.16
N VAL A 273 -5.50 13.50 21.85
CA VAL A 273 -5.02 12.91 20.60
C VAL A 273 -5.84 13.40 19.42
N PHE A 274 -7.18 13.42 19.54
CA PHE A 274 -8.04 13.93 18.47
C PHE A 274 -7.87 15.43 18.22
N ASP A 275 -7.72 16.21 19.27
CA ASP A 275 -7.51 17.66 19.20
C ASP A 275 -6.18 18.03 18.56
N ALA A 276 -5.17 17.16 18.66
CA ALA A 276 -3.89 17.33 17.97
C ALA A 276 -3.94 16.99 16.47
N THR A 277 -5.04 16.43 15.96
CA THR A 277 -5.14 16.08 14.54
C THR A 277 -5.41 17.32 13.67
N PRO A 278 -4.86 17.39 12.44
CA PRO A 278 -5.18 18.48 11.49
C PRO A 278 -6.67 18.61 11.15
N TRP A 279 -7.47 17.56 11.40
CA TRP A 279 -8.91 17.48 11.14
C TRP A 279 -9.75 17.51 12.43
N ALA A 280 -9.19 17.94 13.57
CA ALA A 280 -9.93 18.05 14.83
C ALA A 280 -11.24 18.84 14.69
N ASN A 281 -11.23 19.92 13.90
CA ASN A 281 -12.41 20.74 13.66
C ASN A 281 -13.55 19.99 12.96
N LEU A 282 -13.24 19.01 12.10
CA LEU A 282 -14.27 18.18 11.45
C LEU A 282 -14.94 17.24 12.45
N TYR A 283 -14.18 16.69 13.41
CA TYR A 283 -14.74 15.84 14.46
C TYR A 283 -15.64 16.62 15.41
N ARG A 284 -15.31 17.87 15.73
CA ARG A 284 -16.10 18.71 16.64
C ARG A 284 -17.45 19.16 16.05
N LEU A 285 -17.60 19.09 14.74
CA LEU A 285 -18.83 19.49 14.03
C LEU A 285 -19.83 18.33 13.85
N LEU A 286 -19.41 17.09 14.11
CA LEU A 286 -20.19 15.86 13.92
C LEU A 286 -20.60 15.26 15.26
#